data_AF-A0A0B1NYA9-F1
#
_entry.id   AF-A0A0B1NYA9-F1
#
_cell.length_a   1.000
_cell.length_b   1.000
_cell.length_c   1.000
_cell.angle_alpha   90.00
_cell.angle_beta   90.00
_cell.angle_gamma   90.00
#
_symmetry.space_group_name_H-M   'P 1'
#
loop_
_entity.id
_entity.type
_entity.pdbx_description
1 polymer ?
#
loop_
_entity_poly.entity_id
_entity_poly.type
_entity_poly.pdbx_seq_one_letter_code
_entity_poly.pdbx_strand_id
1 'polypeptide(L)'
;MSKIRPRVSIVERASAAPTDNRLFLRLPQEHEWRKLSPAGIREVIVKKLSISPVWVGKIKPVNSGFALSPCSTEPREKILNAGNGLFLTGAKLEAATNWVSVLIPTVPAFLHKEQGVVEVSNSMLADEVERTASNMDGILSESSTRHFQSI
;
A
#
# COMPACT_ATOMS: atom_id res chain seq x y z
N MET A 1 13.96 43.88 7.28
CA MET A 1 12.64 43.24 7.44
C MET A 1 12.46 42.19 6.35
N SER A 2 12.82 40.93 6.63
CA SER A 2 12.69 39.81 5.70
C SER A 2 11.28 39.21 5.79
N LYS A 3 10.50 39.34 4.70
CA LYS A 3 9.16 38.74 4.59
C LYS A 3 9.29 37.22 4.40
N ILE A 4 9.01 36.46 5.45
CA ILE A 4 8.89 35.00 5.39
C ILE A 4 7.59 34.67 4.65
N ARG A 5 7.68 33.97 3.51
CA ARG A 5 6.50 33.44 2.81
C ARG A 5 6.03 32.17 3.54
N PRO A 6 4.73 32.02 3.83
CA PRO A 6 4.23 30.76 4.38
C PRO A 6 4.40 29.66 3.32
N ARG A 7 5.09 28.59 3.71
CA ARG A 7 5.27 27.38 2.90
C ARG A 7 3.98 26.57 3.00
N VAL A 8 3.16 26.66 1.97
CA VAL A 8 1.99 25.80 1.80
C VAL A 8 2.51 24.40 1.49
N SER A 9 2.32 23.46 2.40
CA SER A 9 2.37 22.04 2.06
C SER A 9 1.22 21.80 1.08
N ILE A 10 1.56 21.50 -0.18
CA ILE A 10 0.58 21.04 -1.15
C ILE A 10 0.20 19.63 -0.73
N VAL A 11 -0.80 19.54 0.14
CA VAL A 11 -1.61 18.34 0.29
C VAL A 11 -2.51 18.36 -0.93
N GLU A 12 -2.10 17.65 -1.98
CA GLU A 12 -2.94 17.48 -3.16
C GLU A 12 -4.19 16.73 -2.70
N ARG A 13 -5.28 17.49 -2.54
CA ARG A 13 -6.59 16.98 -2.12
C ARG A 13 -6.97 15.92 -3.15
N ALA A 14 -7.17 14.70 -2.68
CA ALA A 14 -7.61 13.59 -3.50
C ALA A 14 -8.93 13.97 -4.20
N SER A 15 -8.84 14.44 -5.44
CA SER A 15 -9.95 14.32 -6.38
C SER A 15 -10.28 12.83 -6.45
N ALA A 16 -11.57 12.47 -6.52
CA ALA A 16 -12.04 11.10 -6.46
C ALA A 16 -11.30 10.26 -7.53
N ALA A 17 -10.23 9.61 -7.09
CA ALA A 17 -9.36 8.86 -7.96
C ALA A 17 -10.16 7.67 -8.51
N PRO A 18 -9.98 7.30 -9.80
CA PRO A 18 -10.61 6.11 -10.33
C PRO A 18 -10.25 4.93 -9.43
N THR A 19 -11.27 4.24 -8.93
CA THR A 19 -11.09 3.10 -8.02
C THR A 19 -10.37 1.99 -8.77
N ASP A 20 -9.17 1.65 -8.31
CA ASP A 20 -8.42 0.55 -8.88
C ASP A 20 -9.10 -0.79 -8.54
N ASN A 21 -9.69 -1.43 -9.55
CA ASN A 21 -10.43 -2.68 -9.38
C ASN A 21 -9.53 -3.92 -9.34
N ARG A 22 -8.21 -3.76 -9.42
CA ARG A 22 -7.27 -4.87 -9.37
C ARG A 22 -7.21 -5.50 -7.98
N LEU A 23 -6.86 -6.77 -7.96
CA LEU A 23 -6.49 -7.51 -6.77
C LEU A 23 -4.99 -7.82 -6.83
N PHE A 24 -4.32 -7.81 -5.69
CA PHE A 24 -2.90 -8.10 -5.58
C PHE A 24 -2.71 -9.43 -4.87
N LEU A 25 -2.11 -10.39 -5.57
CA LEU A 25 -1.54 -11.59 -4.98
C LEU A 25 -0.14 -11.22 -4.46
N ARG A 26 -0.03 -11.03 -3.16
CA ARG A 26 1.24 -10.77 -2.46
C ARG A 26 1.93 -12.09 -2.16
N LEU A 27 3.20 -12.15 -2.52
CA LEU A 27 4.05 -13.31 -2.33
C LEU A 27 5.34 -12.88 -1.60
N PRO A 28 5.84 -13.64 -0.62
CA PRO A 28 7.19 -13.46 -0.06
C PRO A 28 8.27 -13.49 -1.16
N GLN A 29 9.42 -12.88 -0.92
CA GLN A 29 10.48 -12.71 -1.93
C GLN A 29 11.00 -14.06 -2.47
N GLU A 30 11.09 -15.06 -1.61
CA GLU A 30 11.61 -16.40 -1.91
C GLU A 30 10.50 -17.37 -2.36
N HIS A 31 9.25 -16.90 -2.49
CA HIS A 31 8.12 -17.77 -2.77
C HIS A 31 8.18 -18.34 -4.20
N GLU A 32 8.10 -19.67 -4.34
CA GLU A 32 8.27 -20.37 -5.63
C GLU A 32 7.32 -19.89 -6.73
N TRP A 33 6.11 -19.46 -6.37
CA TRP A 33 5.14 -18.93 -7.34
C TRP A 33 5.62 -17.66 -8.07
N ARG A 34 6.62 -16.93 -7.56
CA ARG A 34 7.19 -15.78 -8.29
C ARG A 34 7.86 -16.17 -9.61
N LYS A 35 8.31 -17.41 -9.73
CA LYS A 35 8.91 -17.96 -10.96
C LYS A 35 7.85 -18.45 -11.97
N LEU A 36 6.58 -18.53 -11.56
CA LEU A 36 5.51 -18.99 -12.42
C LEU A 36 5.15 -17.94 -13.47
N SER A 37 4.79 -18.41 -14.65
CA SER A 37 4.19 -17.57 -15.68
C SER A 37 2.80 -17.10 -15.25
N PRO A 38 2.24 -16.05 -15.89
CA PRO A 38 0.85 -15.66 -15.70
C PRO A 38 -0.14 -16.83 -15.86
N ALA A 39 0.12 -17.79 -16.75
CA ALA A 39 -0.71 -18.98 -16.92
C ALA A 39 -0.62 -19.91 -15.70
N GLY A 40 0.58 -20.17 -15.18
CA GLY A 40 0.76 -20.98 -13.97
C GLY A 40 0.08 -20.38 -12.75
N ILE A 41 0.16 -19.05 -12.58
CA ILE A 41 -0.55 -18.35 -11.50
C ILE A 41 -2.07 -18.50 -11.63
N ARG A 42 -2.60 -18.41 -12.85
CA ARG A 42 -4.04 -18.63 -13.09
C ARG A 42 -4.46 -20.01 -12.62
N GLU A 43 -3.73 -21.07 -12.98
CA GLU A 43 -4.04 -22.44 -12.57
C GLU A 43 -4.03 -22.59 -11.04
N VAL A 44 -2.99 -22.06 -10.41
CA VAL A 44 -2.83 -22.11 -8.95
C VAL A 44 -3.99 -21.42 -8.24
N ILE A 45 -4.34 -20.19 -8.65
CA ILE A 45 -5.43 -19.43 -8.04
C ILE A 45 -6.77 -20.15 -8.23
N VAL A 46 -7.05 -20.63 -9.44
CA VAL A 46 -8.29 -21.37 -9.75
C VAL A 46 -8.42 -22.60 -8.86
N LYS A 47 -7.33 -23.35 -8.69
CA LYS A 47 -7.30 -24.56 -7.86
C LYS A 47 -7.39 -24.27 -6.36
N LYS A 48 -6.68 -23.25 -5.87
CA LYS A 48 -6.62 -22.94 -4.44
C LYS A 48 -7.85 -22.20 -3.93
N LEU A 49 -8.48 -21.38 -4.77
CA LEU A 49 -9.67 -20.61 -4.43
C LEU A 49 -10.97 -21.29 -4.85
N SER A 50 -10.90 -22.39 -5.62
CA SER A 50 -12.08 -23.08 -6.17
C SER A 50 -13.01 -22.14 -6.96
N ILE A 51 -12.42 -21.30 -7.81
CA ILE A 51 -13.15 -20.29 -8.61
C ILE A 51 -13.15 -20.62 -10.11
N SER A 52 -14.05 -19.98 -10.86
CA SER A 52 -14.03 -20.10 -12.33
C SER A 52 -12.79 -19.44 -12.95
N PRO A 53 -12.11 -20.06 -13.92
CA PRO A 53 -10.96 -19.47 -14.61
C PRO A 53 -11.31 -18.20 -15.40
N VAL A 54 -12.59 -18.03 -15.78
CA VAL A 54 -13.10 -16.86 -16.52
C VAL A 54 -13.14 -15.60 -15.66
N TRP A 55 -13.15 -15.75 -14.34
CA TRP A 55 -13.20 -14.62 -13.40
C TRP A 55 -11.87 -13.84 -13.34
N VAL A 56 -10.77 -14.52 -13.63
CA VAL A 56 -9.44 -13.90 -13.67
C VAL A 56 -9.22 -13.38 -15.08
N GLY A 57 -9.22 -12.06 -15.28
CA GLY A 57 -8.96 -11.46 -16.59
C GLY A 57 -7.48 -11.45 -16.92
N LYS A 58 -6.82 -10.31 -16.70
CA LYS A 58 -5.38 -10.12 -16.96
C LYS A 58 -4.58 -10.39 -15.70
N ILE A 59 -3.38 -10.96 -15.86
CA ILE A 59 -2.42 -11.16 -14.78
C ILE A 59 -1.12 -10.48 -15.19
N LYS A 60 -0.60 -9.59 -14.33
CA LYS A 60 0.69 -8.92 -14.56
C LYS A 60 1.63 -9.20 -13.39
N PRO A 61 2.88 -9.61 -13.64
CA PRO A 61 3.89 -9.68 -12.59
C PRO A 61 4.20 -8.28 -12.07
N VAL A 62 4.39 -8.17 -10.76
CA VAL A 62 4.76 -6.93 -10.04
C VAL A 62 5.79 -7.26 -8.96
N ASN A 63 6.48 -6.26 -8.41
CA ASN A 63 7.56 -6.51 -7.44
C ASN A 63 7.12 -7.30 -6.20
N SER A 64 5.87 -7.13 -5.76
CA SER A 64 5.31 -7.84 -4.61
C SER A 64 4.68 -9.20 -4.93
N GLY A 65 4.68 -9.64 -6.20
CA GLY A 65 3.95 -10.83 -6.65
C GLY A 65 3.21 -10.59 -7.97
N PHE A 66 1.87 -10.64 -7.95
CA PHE A 66 1.06 -10.49 -9.16
C PHE A 66 -0.12 -9.54 -8.96
N ALA A 67 -0.42 -8.75 -9.98
CA ALA A 67 -1.64 -7.97 -10.10
C ALA A 67 -2.64 -8.73 -10.98
N LEU A 68 -3.82 -8.99 -10.43
CA LEU A 68 -4.95 -9.64 -11.09
C LEU A 68 -5.96 -8.56 -11.47
N SER A 69 -6.43 -8.58 -12.71
CA SER A 69 -7.55 -7.78 -13.16
C SER A 69 -8.76 -8.70 -13.32
N PRO A 70 -9.72 -8.68 -12.37
CA PRO A 70 -10.97 -9.42 -12.50
C PRO A 70 -11.77 -8.96 -13.73
N CYS A 71 -12.65 -9.83 -14.25
CA CYS A 71 -13.47 -9.47 -15.42
C CYS A 71 -14.61 -8.49 -15.09
N SER A 72 -15.09 -8.45 -13.83
CA SER A 72 -16.07 -7.49 -13.34
C SER A 72 -16.02 -7.38 -11.80
N THR A 73 -16.86 -6.52 -11.22
CA THR A 73 -16.93 -6.25 -9.78
C THR A 73 -17.43 -7.44 -8.96
N GLU A 74 -18.40 -8.20 -9.45
CA GLU A 74 -18.90 -9.39 -8.74
C GLU A 74 -17.83 -10.50 -8.60
N PRO A 75 -17.12 -10.91 -9.67
CA PRO A 75 -15.96 -11.79 -9.59
C PRO A 75 -14.85 -11.25 -8.69
N ARG A 76 -14.60 -9.93 -8.69
CA ARG A 76 -13.63 -9.30 -7.79
C ARG A 76 -13.94 -9.62 -6.33
N GLU A 77 -15.16 -9.38 -5.88
CA GLU A 77 -15.55 -9.64 -4.49
C GLU A 77 -15.49 -11.13 -4.16
N LYS A 78 -15.95 -12.01 -5.06
CA LYS A 78 -15.90 -13.46 -4.84
C LYS A 78 -14.47 -13.97 -4.70
N ILE A 79 -13.55 -13.49 -5.53
CA ILE A 79 -12.13 -13.84 -5.43
C ILE A 79 -11.54 -13.33 -4.11
N LEU A 80 -11.83 -12.08 -3.73
CA LEU A 80 -11.33 -11.50 -2.49
C LEU A 80 -11.81 -12.26 -1.25
N ASN A 81 -13.11 -12.60 -1.20
CA ASN A 81 -13.70 -13.37 -0.10
C ASN A 81 -13.17 -14.80 -0.02
N ALA A 82 -12.83 -15.41 -1.17
CA ALA A 82 -12.21 -16.72 -1.22
C ALA A 82 -10.72 -16.70 -0.79
N GLY A 83 -10.09 -15.51 -0.70
CA GLY A 83 -8.65 -15.33 -0.48
C GLY A 83 -8.07 -16.09 0.72
N ASN A 84 -8.88 -16.41 1.73
CA ASN A 84 -8.51 -17.24 2.87
C ASN A 84 -8.00 -18.64 2.46
N GLY A 85 -8.39 -19.16 1.29
CA GLY A 85 -7.87 -20.41 0.73
C GLY A 85 -6.36 -20.41 0.46
N LEU A 86 -5.71 -19.24 0.48
CA LEU A 86 -4.27 -19.09 0.31
C LEU A 86 -3.48 -19.11 1.63
N PHE A 87 -4.14 -19.13 2.79
CA PHE A 87 -3.50 -18.99 4.10
C PHE A 87 -2.32 -19.96 4.32
N LEU A 88 -2.51 -21.23 3.98
CA LEU A 88 -1.46 -22.26 4.13
C LEU A 88 -0.32 -22.17 3.11
N THR A 89 -0.43 -21.29 2.13
CA THR A 89 0.60 -21.10 1.10
C THR A 89 1.52 -19.92 1.41
N GLY A 90 1.24 -19.12 2.44
CA GLY A 90 1.97 -17.88 2.72
C GLY A 90 1.73 -16.77 1.69
N ALA A 91 0.82 -17.00 0.74
CA ALA A 91 0.34 -15.98 -0.20
C ALA A 91 -0.87 -15.24 0.38
N LYS A 92 -0.98 -13.95 0.10
CA LYS A 92 -2.09 -13.10 0.55
C LYS A 92 -2.76 -12.43 -0.64
N LEU A 93 -4.09 -12.41 -0.65
CA LEU A 93 -4.86 -11.68 -1.65
C LEU A 93 -5.39 -10.38 -1.04
N GLU A 94 -5.15 -9.26 -1.71
CA GLU A 94 -5.52 -7.93 -1.23
C GLU A 94 -6.23 -7.12 -2.31
N ALA A 95 -7.13 -6.23 -1.91
CA ALA A 95 -7.64 -5.19 -2.80
C ALA A 95 -6.54 -4.16 -3.11
N ALA A 96 -6.65 -3.48 -4.25
CA ALA A 96 -5.86 -2.28 -4.47
C ALA A 96 -6.19 -1.24 -3.38
N THR A 97 -5.15 -0.67 -2.78
CA THR A 97 -5.25 0.43 -1.83
C THR A 97 -4.69 1.69 -2.48
N ASN A 98 -5.31 2.84 -2.19
CA ASN A 98 -4.76 4.12 -2.61
C ASN A 98 -3.46 4.38 -1.84
N TRP A 99 -2.34 4.45 -2.56
CA TRP A 99 -1.06 4.80 -1.99
C TRP A 99 -0.90 6.31 -2.00
N VAL A 100 -0.57 6.89 -0.85
CA VAL A 100 -0.15 8.29 -0.76
C VAL A 100 1.37 8.28 -0.65
N SER A 101 2.04 8.91 -1.61
CA SER A 101 3.49 9.12 -1.55
C SER A 101 3.75 10.41 -0.79
N VAL A 102 4.62 10.35 0.23
CA VAL A 102 5.05 11.52 0.98
C VAL A 102 6.49 11.81 0.63
N LEU A 103 6.75 13.01 0.11
CA LEU A 103 8.10 13.52 -0.04
C LEU A 103 8.49 14.22 1.25
N ILE A 104 9.56 13.76 1.90
CA ILE A 104 10.14 14.43 3.07
C ILE A 104 11.29 15.31 2.55
N PRO A 105 11.09 16.64 2.40
CA PRO A 105 12.15 17.51 1.93
C PRO A 105 13.23 17.65 3.00
N THR A 106 14.47 17.82 2.56
CA THR A 106 15.59 18.22 3.42
C THR A 106 15.88 17.22 4.55
N VAL A 107 15.93 15.94 4.21
CA VAL A 107 16.51 14.93 5.10
C VAL A 107 17.97 15.31 5.39
N PRO A 108 18.34 15.59 6.65
CA PRO A 108 19.72 15.96 6.98
C PRO A 108 20.65 14.76 6.75
N ALA A 109 21.84 15.01 6.21
CA ALA A 109 22.85 13.97 6.07
C ALA A 109 23.48 13.59 7.43
N PHE A 110 23.50 14.54 8.37
CA PHE A 110 24.10 14.37 9.70
C PHE A 110 23.21 14.98 10.78
N LEU A 111 23.17 14.33 11.93
CA LEU A 111 22.53 14.82 13.14
C LEU A 111 23.59 15.10 14.19
N HIS A 112 23.51 16.26 14.84
CA HIS A 112 24.33 16.57 16.01
C HIS A 112 23.58 16.09 17.26
N LYS A 113 24.10 15.08 17.94
CA LYS A 113 23.60 14.54 19.21
C LYS A 113 24.58 14.87 20.33
N GLU A 114 24.15 14.73 21.59
CA GLU A 114 25.04 14.93 22.75
C GLU A 114 26.28 14.01 22.71
N GLN A 115 26.12 12.80 22.14
CA GLN A 115 27.20 11.83 21.98
C GLN A 115 28.08 12.07 20.74
N GLY A 116 27.80 13.13 19.97
CA GLY A 116 28.55 13.50 18.77
C GLY A 116 27.70 13.57 17.49
N VAL A 117 28.40 13.70 16.36
CA VAL A 117 27.77 13.77 15.02
C VAL A 117 27.51 12.36 14.52
N VAL A 118 26.28 12.11 14.07
CA VAL A 118 25.83 10.81 13.56
C VAL A 118 25.33 10.97 12.12
N GLU A 119 25.83 10.16 11.20
CA GLU A 119 25.31 10.09 9.83
C GLU A 119 23.91 9.47 9.83
N VAL A 120 23.00 10.05 9.04
CA VAL A 120 21.62 9.59 8.96
C VAL A 120 21.52 8.38 8.05
N SER A 121 21.17 7.23 8.63
CA SER A 121 20.92 6.00 7.89
C SER A 121 19.47 5.87 7.44
N ASN A 122 19.22 5.01 6.45
CA ASN A 122 17.86 4.66 6.02
C ASN A 122 17.01 4.08 7.16
N SER A 123 17.62 3.33 8.09
CA SER A 123 16.89 2.77 9.23
C SER A 123 16.42 3.87 10.19
N MET A 124 17.26 4.87 10.49
CA MET A 124 16.86 6.00 11.35
C MET A 124 15.69 6.79 10.74
N LEU A 125 15.68 6.93 9.41
CA LEU A 125 14.56 7.58 8.70
C LEU A 125 13.29 6.74 8.77
N ALA A 126 13.39 5.44 8.55
CA ALA A 126 12.25 4.53 8.65
C ALA A 126 11.64 4.56 10.07
N ASP A 127 12.48 4.45 11.10
CA ASP A 127 12.07 4.49 12.51
C ASP A 127 11.35 5.81 12.84
N GLU A 128 11.89 6.95 12.37
CA GLU A 128 11.29 8.27 12.62
C GLU A 128 9.97 8.48 11.87
N VAL A 129 9.89 7.99 10.64
CA VAL A 129 8.63 8.00 9.85
C VAL A 129 7.58 7.15 10.52
N GLU A 130 7.93 5.93 10.96
CA GLU A 130 7.00 5.02 11.65
C GLU A 130 6.52 5.62 12.97
N ARG A 131 7.43 6.18 13.77
CA ARG A 131 7.12 6.86 15.05
C ARG A 131 6.17 8.04 14.83
N THR A 132 6.34 8.80 13.77
CA THR A 132 5.54 10.00 13.50
C THR A 132 4.20 9.65 12.85
N ALA A 133 4.18 8.66 11.94
CA ALA A 133 2.97 8.16 11.29
C ALA A 133 2.03 7.46 12.27
N SER A 134 2.55 6.72 13.25
CA SER A 134 1.72 6.13 14.32
C SER A 134 0.98 7.19 15.15
N ASN A 135 1.53 8.40 15.24
CA ASN A 135 0.85 9.54 15.88
C ASN A 135 -0.13 10.26 14.92
N MET A 136 -0.05 10.04 13.60
CA MET A 136 -0.97 10.61 12.62
C MET A 136 -2.35 9.93 12.61
N ASP A 137 -2.47 8.69 13.07
CA ASP A 137 -3.77 8.03 13.24
C ASP A 137 -4.69 8.80 14.22
N GLY A 138 -4.12 9.50 15.21
CA GLY A 138 -4.86 10.41 16.09
C GLY A 138 -5.19 11.77 15.46
N ILE A 139 -4.44 12.22 14.46
CA ILE A 139 -4.64 13.53 13.82
C ILE A 139 -5.66 13.42 12.67
N LEU A 140 -5.70 12.29 11.97
CA LEU A 140 -6.72 12.00 10.95
C LEU A 140 -8.10 11.70 11.58
N SER A 141 -8.16 11.17 12.80
CA SER A 141 -9.43 11.02 13.54
C SER A 141 -9.95 12.35 14.10
N GLU A 142 -9.09 13.21 14.63
CA GLU A 142 -9.51 14.52 15.17
C GLU A 142 -9.92 15.53 14.10
N SER A 143 -9.39 15.41 12.88
CA SER A 143 -9.79 16.26 11.75
C SER A 143 -11.20 15.96 11.24
N SER A 144 -11.76 14.79 11.56
CA SER A 144 -13.15 14.42 11.22
C SER A 144 -14.16 14.78 12.33
N THR A 145 -13.71 15.05 13.56
CA THR A 145 -14.61 15.35 14.69
C THR A 145 -14.73 16.85 14.95
N ARG A 146 -13.78 17.68 14.49
CA ARG A 146 -13.85 19.16 14.59
C ARG A 146 -14.67 19.83 13.46
N HIS A 147 -15.66 19.12 12.92
CA HIS A 147 -16.68 19.71 12.03
C HIS A 147 -18.13 19.50 12.50
N PHE A 148 -18.33 18.97 13.71
CA PHE A 148 -19.68 18.74 14.29
C PHE A 148 -19.92 19.36 15.67
N GLN A 149 -19.09 20.32 16.10
CA GLN A 149 -19.40 21.17 17.25
C GLN A 149 -19.04 22.64 16.96
N SER A 150 -19.77 23.24 16.03
CA SER A 150 -20.02 24.69 16.02
C SER A 150 -21.13 24.99 15.03
N ILE A 151 -22.39 24.76 15.46
CA ILE A 151 -23.55 25.65 15.27
C ILE A 151 -24.45 25.44 16.49
#